data_AF-A0A183HRL3-F1
#
_entry.id   AF-A0A183HRL3-F1
#
_cell.length_a   1.000
_cell.length_b   1.000
_cell.length_c   1.000
_cell.angle_alpha   90.00
_cell.angle_beta   90.00
_cell.angle_gamma   90.00
#
_symmetry.space_group_name_H-M   'P 1'
#
loop_
_entity.id
_entity.type
_entity.pdbx_description
1 polymer ?
#
loop_
_entity_poly.entity_id
_entity_poly.type
_entity_poly.pdbx_seq_one_letter_code
_entity_poly.pdbx_strand_id
1 'polypeptide(L)'
;MEKAMEYHNLLRELINWVGETETEVSKLDSGIGASSTDIRNELTALGDLRSLLDEKALEKEQLNQLCASLCVSSTAQQSASMKASINDLNIRWNRLYALLNERQQKMEKALLEMGQFSQAYEQLMNWIEKTQHVLNEVCVFPLFSILSS
;
A
#
# COMPACT_ATOMS: atom_id res chain seq x y z
N MET A 1 -9.61 -37.46 15.25
CA MET A 1 -8.17 -37.17 15.16
C MET A 1 -7.83 -36.40 13.89
N GLU A 2 -8.26 -36.87 12.71
CA GLU A 2 -8.00 -36.25 11.41
C GLU A 2 -8.31 -34.73 11.36
N LYS A 3 -9.55 -34.32 11.69
CA LYS A 3 -9.94 -32.90 11.73
C LYS A 3 -9.10 -32.03 12.66
N ALA A 4 -8.64 -32.58 13.79
CA ALA A 4 -7.80 -31.84 14.74
C ALA A 4 -6.37 -31.66 14.20
N MET A 5 -5.84 -32.67 13.50
CA MET A 5 -4.55 -32.56 12.80
C MET A 5 -4.63 -31.54 11.66
N GLU A 6 -5.70 -31.57 10.87
CA GLU A 6 -5.95 -30.61 9.79
C GLU A 6 -6.03 -29.17 10.33
N TYR A 7 -6.79 -28.95 11.42
CA TYR A 7 -6.85 -27.65 12.10
C TYR A 7 -5.46 -27.16 12.54
N HIS A 8 -4.67 -28.01 13.20
CA HIS A 8 -3.35 -27.60 13.68
C HIS A 8 -2.35 -27.34 12.54
N ASN A 9 -2.45 -28.08 11.43
CA ASN A 9 -1.61 -27.87 10.26
C ASN A 9 -1.95 -26.55 9.56
N LEU A 10 -3.23 -26.32 9.26
CA LEU A 10 -3.70 -25.06 8.64
C LEU A 10 -3.42 -23.84 9.52
N LEU A 11 -3.63 -23.96 10.84
CA LEU A 11 -3.30 -22.90 11.78
C LEU A 11 -1.81 -22.54 11.73
N ARG A 12 -0.94 -23.55 11.71
CA ARG A 12 0.51 -23.33 11.65
C ARG A 12 0.93 -22.70 10.32
N GLU A 13 0.40 -23.19 9.22
CA GLU A 13 0.67 -22.66 7.89
C GLU A 13 0.27 -21.18 7.80
N LEU A 14 -0.95 -20.85 8.22
CA LEU A 14 -1.44 -19.46 8.20
C LEU A 14 -0.66 -18.55 9.16
N ILE A 15 -0.30 -19.01 10.36
CA ILE A 15 0.52 -18.22 11.30
C ILE A 15 1.90 -17.90 10.71
N ASN A 16 2.54 -18.90 10.09
CA ASN A 16 3.84 -18.73 9.45
C ASN A 16 3.71 -17.76 8.26
N TRP A 17 2.72 -17.96 7.40
CA TRP A 17 2.46 -17.10 6.26
C TRP A 17 2.17 -15.66 6.66
N VAL A 18 1.36 -15.43 7.71
CA VAL A 18 1.11 -14.08 8.24
C VAL A 18 2.41 -13.47 8.76
N GLY A 19 3.26 -14.23 9.46
CA GLY A 19 4.56 -13.73 9.93
C GLY A 19 5.54 -13.38 8.81
N GLU A 20 5.59 -14.18 7.75
CA GLU A 20 6.36 -13.89 6.54
C GLU A 20 5.85 -12.62 5.86
N THR A 21 4.53 -12.52 5.68
CA THR A 21 3.89 -11.35 5.06
C THR A 21 4.09 -10.08 5.88
N GLU A 22 3.98 -10.15 7.22
CA GLU A 22 4.31 -9.02 8.11
C GLU A 22 5.77 -8.56 7.95
N THR A 23 6.68 -9.49 7.71
CA THR A 23 8.10 -9.20 7.46
C THR A 23 8.31 -8.55 6.08
N GLU A 24 7.65 -9.06 5.03
CA GLU A 24 7.71 -8.46 3.70
C GLU A 24 7.15 -7.04 3.69
N VAL A 25 6.01 -6.82 4.35
CA VAL A 25 5.43 -5.48 4.47
C VAL A 25 6.33 -4.53 5.27
N SER A 26 7.03 -5.03 6.30
CA SER A 26 8.01 -4.22 7.03
C SER A 26 9.21 -3.81 6.17
N LYS A 27 9.61 -4.63 5.19
CA LYS A 27 10.67 -4.27 4.22
C LYS A 27 10.21 -3.16 3.28
N LEU A 28 8.96 -3.21 2.82
CA LEU A 28 8.35 -2.17 1.98
C LEU A 28 8.30 -0.80 2.71
N ASP A 29 8.16 -0.80 4.04
CA ASP A 29 8.13 0.44 4.84
C ASP A 29 9.49 1.18 4.89
N SER A 30 10.61 0.48 4.60
CA SER A 30 11.97 0.91 4.94
C SER A 30 12.61 1.99 4.04
N GLY A 31 11.96 2.43 2.96
CA GLY A 31 12.59 3.40 2.07
C GLY A 31 11.58 4.16 1.24
N ILE A 32 11.35 5.42 1.61
CA ILE A 32 10.65 6.41 0.79
C ILE A 32 11.36 6.46 -0.58
N GLY A 33 10.73 5.86 -1.58
CA GLY A 33 11.12 5.98 -2.97
C GLY A 33 11.12 7.45 -3.36
N ALA A 34 12.32 8.00 -3.57
CA ALA A 34 12.52 9.40 -3.95
C ALA A 34 12.03 9.70 -5.38
N SER A 35 11.57 8.68 -6.13
CA SER A 35 11.06 8.78 -7.49
C SER A 35 9.61 8.30 -7.61
N SER A 36 8.84 8.93 -8.50
CA SER A 36 7.48 8.50 -8.88
C SER A 36 7.44 7.05 -9.38
N THR A 37 8.51 6.55 -9.99
CA THR A 37 8.63 5.14 -10.43
C THR A 37 8.67 4.18 -9.26
N ASP A 38 9.37 4.53 -8.18
CA ASP A 38 9.56 3.66 -7.02
C ASP A 38 8.24 3.55 -6.25
N ILE A 39 7.52 4.67 -6.10
CA ILE A 39 6.20 4.69 -5.48
C ILE A 39 5.19 3.83 -6.27
N ARG A 40 5.24 3.86 -7.61
CA ARG A 40 4.39 3.01 -8.47
C ARG A 40 4.72 1.52 -8.34
N ASN A 41 6.01 1.18 -8.22
CA ASN A 41 6.44 -0.20 -8.01
C ASN A 41 5.98 -0.71 -6.64
N GLU A 42 6.12 0.10 -5.60
CA GLU A 42 5.62 -0.21 -4.25
C GLU A 42 4.10 -0.42 -4.25
N LEU A 43 3.36 0.43 -4.98
CA LEU A 43 1.89 0.32 -5.09
C LEU A 43 1.46 -0.98 -5.80
N THR A 44 2.19 -1.41 -6.82
CA THR A 44 1.98 -2.71 -7.49
C THR A 44 2.21 -3.85 -6.49
N ALA A 45 3.33 -3.83 -5.76
CA ALA A 45 3.65 -4.86 -4.78
C ALA A 45 2.61 -4.94 -3.64
N LEU A 46 2.10 -3.79 -3.17
CA LEU A 46 1.00 -3.75 -2.20
C LEU A 46 -0.29 -4.37 -2.75
N GLY A 47 -0.58 -4.16 -4.04
CA GLY A 47 -1.71 -4.78 -4.73
C GLY A 47 -1.59 -6.30 -4.85
N ASP A 48 -0.38 -6.80 -5.16
CA ASP A 48 -0.10 -8.23 -5.23
C ASP A 48 -0.24 -8.90 -3.86
N LEU A 49 0.30 -8.26 -2.80
CA LEU A 49 0.15 -8.73 -1.43
C LEU A 49 -1.31 -8.76 -0.98
N ARG A 50 -2.11 -7.76 -1.38
CA ARG A 50 -3.54 -7.73 -1.10
C ARG A 50 -4.27 -8.89 -1.79
N SER A 51 -3.94 -9.16 -3.05
CA SER A 51 -4.54 -10.27 -3.80
C SER A 51 -4.21 -11.61 -3.13
N LEU A 52 -2.96 -11.80 -2.70
CA LEU A 52 -2.53 -12.99 -1.96
C LEU A 52 -3.26 -13.14 -0.62
N LEU A 53 -3.50 -12.03 0.08
CA LEU A 53 -4.27 -12.00 1.33
C LEU A 53 -5.74 -12.38 1.08
N ASP A 54 -6.34 -11.89 0.00
CA ASP A 54 -7.72 -12.24 -0.39
C ASP A 54 -7.83 -13.73 -0.75
N GLU A 55 -6.83 -14.32 -1.43
CA GLU A 55 -6.76 -15.75 -1.71
C GLU A 55 -6.70 -16.58 -0.42
N LYS A 56 -5.80 -16.21 0.50
CA LYS A 56 -5.61 -16.91 1.77
C LYS A 56 -6.77 -16.67 2.76
N ALA A 57 -7.66 -15.71 2.51
CA ALA A 57 -8.85 -15.49 3.33
C ALA A 57 -9.81 -16.69 3.29
N LEU A 58 -9.84 -17.46 2.20
CA LEU A 58 -10.61 -18.69 2.10
C LEU A 58 -10.09 -19.76 3.08
N GLU A 59 -8.78 -19.94 3.15
CA GLU A 59 -8.14 -20.89 4.08
C GLU A 59 -8.37 -20.48 5.55
N LYS A 60 -8.31 -19.18 5.83
CA LYS A 60 -8.66 -18.62 7.14
C LYS A 60 -10.12 -18.92 7.52
N GLU A 61 -11.06 -18.80 6.57
CA GLU A 61 -12.47 -19.12 6.81
C GLU A 61 -12.67 -20.63 7.04
N GLN A 62 -11.99 -21.49 6.29
CA GLN A 62 -11.97 -22.93 6.52
C GLN A 62 -11.45 -23.27 7.92
N LEU A 63 -10.38 -22.59 8.37
CA LEU A 63 -9.83 -22.77 9.71
C LEU A 63 -10.84 -22.38 10.81
N ASN A 64 -11.58 -21.28 10.61
CA ASN A 64 -12.66 -20.86 11.52
C ASN A 64 -13.75 -21.93 11.64
N GLN A 65 -14.19 -22.50 10.50
CA GLN A 65 -15.19 -23.55 10.45
C GLN A 65 -14.71 -24.84 11.13
N LEU A 66 -13.46 -25.24 10.88
CA LEU A 66 -12.83 -26.39 11.53
C LEU A 66 -12.81 -26.22 13.05
N CYS A 67 -12.40 -25.04 13.53
CA CYS A 67 -12.40 -24.73 14.97
C CYS A 67 -13.80 -24.80 15.58
N ALA A 68 -14.82 -24.23 14.92
CA ALA A 68 -16.20 -24.31 15.39
C ALA A 68 -16.66 -25.77 15.51
N SER A 69 -16.37 -26.61 14.51
CA SER A 69 -16.74 -28.03 14.52
C SER A 69 -16.04 -28.83 15.62
N LEU A 70 -14.76 -28.55 15.88
CA LEU A 70 -13.96 -29.21 16.91
C LEU A 70 -14.37 -28.75 18.31
N CYS A 71 -14.71 -27.47 18.49
CA CYS A 71 -15.17 -26.94 19.77
C CYS A 71 -16.41 -27.66 20.30
N VAL A 72 -17.32 -28.13 19.43
CA VAL A 72 -18.55 -28.85 19.82
C VAL A 72 -18.24 -30.20 20.49
N SER A 73 -17.14 -30.84 20.12
CA SER A 73 -16.74 -32.17 20.59
C SER A 73 -15.57 -32.16 21.58
N SER A 74 -15.06 -30.98 21.93
CA SER A 74 -13.87 -30.80 22.78
C SER A 74 -14.23 -30.36 24.20
N THR A 75 -13.28 -30.50 25.13
CA THR A 75 -13.44 -29.96 26.49
C THR A 75 -13.50 -28.43 26.49
N ALA A 76 -14.06 -27.84 27.54
CA ALA A 76 -14.13 -26.38 27.71
C ALA A 76 -12.74 -25.72 27.63
N GLN A 77 -11.71 -26.38 28.19
CA GLN A 77 -10.34 -25.86 28.16
C GLN A 77 -9.73 -25.88 26.75
N GLN A 78 -9.92 -26.99 26.00
CA GLN A 78 -9.42 -27.10 24.62
C GLN A 78 -10.13 -26.13 23.69
N SER A 79 -11.45 -26.03 23.78
CA SER A 79 -12.22 -25.08 22.98
C SER A 79 -11.85 -23.62 23.27
N ALA A 80 -11.58 -23.27 24.53
CA ALA A 80 -11.07 -21.93 24.89
C ALA A 80 -9.71 -21.65 24.24
N SER A 81 -8.77 -22.60 24.30
CA SER A 81 -7.45 -22.46 23.68
C SER A 81 -7.55 -22.30 22.16
N MET A 82 -8.39 -23.08 21.48
CA MET A 82 -8.55 -23.00 20.02
C MET A 82 -9.15 -21.67 19.57
N LYS A 83 -10.14 -21.18 20.32
CA LYS A 83 -10.73 -19.85 20.09
C LYS A 83 -9.73 -18.73 20.29
N ALA A 84 -8.88 -18.81 21.32
CA ALA A 84 -7.84 -17.83 21.56
C ALA A 84 -6.84 -17.76 20.38
N SER A 85 -6.35 -18.91 19.89
CA SER A 85 -5.43 -18.95 18.75
C SER A 85 -6.03 -18.40 17.47
N ILE A 86 -7.30 -18.72 17.18
CA ILE A 86 -8.01 -18.14 16.03
C ILE A 86 -8.19 -16.64 16.18
N ASN A 87 -8.56 -16.18 17.38
CA ASN A 87 -8.75 -14.76 17.63
C ASN A 87 -7.45 -13.96 17.42
N ASP A 88 -6.32 -14.49 17.89
CA ASP A 88 -5.00 -13.90 17.65
C ASP A 88 -4.68 -13.81 16.14
N LEU A 89 -4.88 -14.91 15.39
CA LEU A 89 -4.70 -14.91 13.94
C LEU A 89 -5.59 -13.87 13.27
N ASN A 90 -6.87 -13.76 13.66
CA ASN A 90 -7.81 -12.79 13.11
C ASN A 90 -7.39 -11.34 13.39
N ILE A 91 -6.85 -11.06 14.58
CA ILE A 91 -6.35 -9.73 14.94
C ILE A 91 -5.14 -9.38 14.06
N ARG A 92 -4.17 -10.28 13.94
CA ARG A 92 -2.99 -10.07 13.08
C ARG A 92 -3.38 -9.86 11.62
N TRP A 93 -4.31 -10.67 11.13
CA TRP A 93 -4.86 -10.55 9.78
C TRP A 93 -5.50 -9.18 9.52
N ASN A 94 -6.37 -8.72 10.43
CA ASN A 94 -7.02 -7.42 10.30
C ASN A 94 -6.01 -6.28 10.37
N ARG A 95 -5.00 -6.39 11.23
CA ARG A 95 -3.89 -5.43 11.30
C ARG A 95 -3.13 -5.36 9.98
N LEU A 96 -2.88 -6.51 9.35
CA LEU A 96 -2.18 -6.57 8.07
C LEU A 96 -2.99 -5.86 6.97
N TYR A 97 -4.30 -6.10 6.87
CA TYR A 97 -5.16 -5.34 5.95
C TYR A 97 -5.13 -3.84 6.22
N ALA A 98 -5.24 -3.43 7.49
CA ALA A 98 -5.24 -2.02 7.86
C ALA A 98 -3.93 -1.35 7.43
N LEU A 99 -2.80 -2.02 7.68
CA LEU A 99 -1.47 -1.51 7.36
C LEU A 99 -1.24 -1.45 5.84
N LEU A 100 -1.65 -2.46 5.07
CA LEU A 100 -1.61 -2.42 3.60
C LEU A 100 -2.43 -1.24 3.07
N ASN A 101 -3.64 -1.04 3.59
CA ASN A 101 -4.52 0.03 3.15
C ASN A 101 -3.97 1.43 3.50
N GLU A 102 -3.45 1.61 4.71
CA GLU A 102 -2.80 2.85 5.13
C GLU A 102 -1.60 3.18 4.24
N ARG A 103 -0.76 2.19 3.96
CA ARG A 103 0.41 2.35 3.09
C ARG A 103 0.01 2.70 1.66
N GLN A 104 -0.99 2.02 1.10
CA GLN A 104 -1.51 2.33 -0.22
C GLN A 104 -2.02 3.78 -0.30
N GLN A 105 -2.86 4.21 0.65
CA GLN A 105 -3.39 5.58 0.68
C GLN A 105 -2.27 6.63 0.78
N LYS A 106 -1.24 6.35 1.58
CA LYS A 106 -0.06 7.23 1.70
C LYS A 106 0.67 7.37 0.37
N MET A 107 0.86 6.28 -0.37
CA MET A 107 1.54 6.28 -1.66
C MET A 107 0.73 6.95 -2.76
N GLU A 108 -0.59 6.71 -2.82
CA GLU A 108 -1.50 7.41 -3.74
C GLU A 108 -1.49 8.92 -3.51
N LYS A 109 -1.51 9.35 -2.25
CA LYS A 109 -1.39 10.76 -1.88
C LYS A 109 -0.06 11.36 -2.31
N ALA A 110 1.05 10.66 -2.06
CA ALA A 110 2.37 11.13 -2.47
C ALA A 110 2.49 11.29 -3.99
N LEU A 111 1.94 10.34 -4.77
CA LEU A 111 1.90 10.45 -6.23
C LEU A 111 1.07 11.64 -6.72
N LEU A 112 -0.07 11.89 -6.07
CA LEU A 112 -0.91 13.04 -6.40
C LEU A 112 -0.17 14.37 -6.16
N GLU A 113 0.47 14.51 -5.00
CA GLU A 113 1.26 15.70 -4.63
C GLU A 113 2.42 15.91 -5.60
N MET A 114 3.14 14.85 -5.98
CA MET A 114 4.21 14.91 -6.99
C MET A 114 3.69 15.39 -8.35
N GLY A 115 2.52 14.90 -8.79
CA GLY A 115 1.91 15.31 -10.05
C GLY A 115 1.52 16.80 -10.05
N GLN A 116 0.91 17.27 -8.95
CA GLN A 116 0.56 18.69 -8.78
C GLN A 116 1.81 19.58 -8.77
N PHE A 117 2.88 19.16 -8.11
CA PHE A 117 4.15 19.89 -8.10
C PHE A 117 4.75 20.00 -9.51
N SER A 118 4.80 18.90 -10.26
CA SER A 118 5.28 18.89 -11.64
C SER A 118 4.49 19.86 -12.52
N GLN A 119 3.16 19.84 -12.41
CA GLN A 119 2.29 20.74 -13.17
C GLN A 119 2.54 22.22 -12.80
N ALA A 120 2.68 22.54 -11.50
CA ALA A 120 2.96 23.90 -11.06
C ALA A 120 4.34 24.38 -11.55
N TYR A 121 5.33 23.50 -11.53
CA TYR A 121 6.67 23.78 -12.06
C TYR A 121 6.64 24.07 -13.57
N GLU A 122 5.95 23.25 -14.36
CA GLU A 122 5.77 23.49 -15.80
C GLU A 122 5.06 24.81 -16.08
N GLN A 123 4.01 25.15 -15.32
CA GLN A 123 3.33 26.43 -15.48
C GLN A 123 4.25 27.61 -15.19
N LEU A 124 5.08 27.52 -14.14
CA LEU A 124 6.05 28.55 -13.79
C LEU A 124 7.11 28.71 -14.88
N MET A 125 7.68 27.60 -15.39
CA MET A 125 8.67 27.64 -16.47
C MET A 125 8.09 28.25 -17.75
N ASN A 126 6.89 27.83 -18.15
CA ASN A 126 6.17 28.42 -19.28
C ASN A 126 5.92 29.92 -19.09
N TRP A 127 5.60 30.36 -17.85
CA TRP A 127 5.42 31.77 -17.55
C TRP A 127 6.73 32.56 -17.65
N ILE A 128 7.85 32.00 -17.16
CA ILE A 128 9.18 32.61 -17.28
C ILE A 128 9.57 32.76 -18.75
N GLU A 129 9.41 31.71 -19.55
CA GLU A 129 9.73 31.74 -20.99
C GLU A 129 8.89 32.78 -21.73
N LYS A 130 7.57 32.83 -21.47
CA LYS A 130 6.68 33.85 -22.05
C LYS A 130 7.10 35.26 -21.66
N THR A 131 7.44 35.48 -20.38
CA THR A 131 7.87 36.79 -19.89
C THR A 131 9.20 37.21 -20.51
N GLN A 132 10.15 36.28 -20.66
CA GLN A 132 11.40 36.53 -21.36
C GLN A 132 11.18 36.87 -22.83
N HIS A 133 10.26 36.17 -23.51
CA HIS A 133 9.91 36.45 -24.89
C HIS A 133 9.32 37.85 -25.06
N VAL A 134 8.32 38.20 -24.23
CA VAL A 134 7.71 39.55 -24.23
C VAL A 134 8.75 40.63 -23.92
N LEU A 135 9.65 40.40 -22.94
CA LEU A 135 10.71 41.35 -22.63
C LEU A 135 11.65 41.57 -23.82
N ASN A 136 12.02 40.49 -24.53
CA ASN A 136 12.83 40.59 -25.74
C ASN A 136 12.10 41.37 -26.85
N GLU A 137 10.81 41.16 -27.06
CA GLU A 137 10.03 41.93 -28.05
C GLU A 137 9.93 43.42 -27.70
N VAL A 138 9.71 43.74 -26.41
CA VAL A 138 9.61 45.13 -25.94
C VAL A 138 10.98 45.83 -25.97
N CYS A 139 12.08 45.12 -25.66
CA CYS A 139 13.43 45.67 -25.75
C CYS A 139 13.98 45.84 -27.17
N VAL A 140 13.32 45.28 -28.20
CA VAL A 140 13.62 45.60 -29.61
C VAL A 140 13.03 46.97 -30.02
N PHE A 141 12.15 47.55 -29.20
CA PHE A 141 11.67 48.91 -29.38
C PHE A 141 12.37 49.89 -28.41
N PRO A 142 13.55 50.39 -28.81
CA PRO A 142 13.78 51.82 -28.68
C PRO A 142 14.54 52.45 -29.88
N LEU A 143 14.03 53.60 -30.33
CA LEU A 143 14.79 54.76 -30.84
C LEU A 143 15.22 54.89 -32.32
N PHE A 144 14.78 54.06 -33.28
CA PHE A 144 15.08 54.37 -34.70
C PHE A 144 14.06 55.29 -35.40
N SER A 145 12.90 55.55 -34.82
CA SER A 145 11.83 56.33 -35.49
C SER A 145 11.82 57.83 -35.16
N ILE A 146 12.71 58.33 -34.28
CA ILE A 146 12.69 59.76 -33.86
C ILE A 146 13.84 60.58 -34.50
N LEU A 147 14.77 59.96 -35.23
CA LEU A 147 15.93 60.65 -35.85
C LEU A 147 15.84 60.80 -37.39
N SER A 148 14.66 60.66 -37.99
CA SER A 148 14.45 60.76 -39.45
C SER A 148 13.42 61.84 -39.86
N SER A 149 13.37 62.98 -39.16
CA SER A 149 12.65 64.18 -39.63
C SER A 149 13.62 65.24 -40.12
#